data_AF-A0A850MNW7-F1
#
_entry.id   AF-A0A850MNW7-F1
#
_cell.length_a   1.000
_cell.length_b   1.000
_cell.length_c   1.000
_cell.angle_alpha   90.00
_cell.angle_beta   90.00
_cell.angle_gamma   90.00
#
_symmetry.space_group_name_H-M   'P 1'
#
loop_
_entity.id
_entity.type
_entity.pdbx_description
1 polymer ?
#
loop_
_entity_poly.entity_id
_entity_poly.type
_entity_poly.pdbx_seq_one_letter_code
_entity_poly.pdbx_strand_id
1 'polypeptide(L)'
;MSETITRKRIFVLGSVLFLTIIYYFTSLYYIRDPPDSVSKDLVFFHWLFGSIIDPYWIDFWQYIWQFFMAFLLFLIVPMLIIKYYFKEEQKEYGFRWGHKKFNLVWTLIGIALLPAFFFLTDPELAIEYPLTKIVAEPDKLWLFIIFNLTYFVYYIGYEFIYRAYLQFGLEKKEDLSKKAIIVIISISTIITTLFHIGKPLTEIIAAAAIGPLFGWLTLKGRSFIWPVLIFHYLIGIVGNIAPLL
;
A
#
# COMPACT_ATOMS: atom_id res chain seq x y z
N MET A 1 6.48 -7.22 -33.23
CA MET A 1 5.50 -6.83 -32.19
C MET A 1 5.75 -7.49 -30.82
N SER A 2 6.50 -8.61 -30.70
CA SER A 2 6.75 -9.27 -29.41
C SER A 2 7.86 -8.64 -28.56
N GLU A 3 8.92 -8.10 -29.16
CA GLU A 3 10.09 -7.62 -28.41
C GLU A 3 9.81 -6.34 -27.59
N THR A 4 9.11 -5.36 -28.16
CA THR A 4 8.76 -4.11 -27.49
C THR A 4 7.93 -4.34 -26.23
N ILE A 5 7.01 -5.30 -26.28
CA ILE A 5 6.15 -5.65 -25.14
C ILE A 5 6.97 -6.33 -24.04
N THR A 6 7.88 -7.23 -24.42
CA THR A 6 8.81 -7.84 -23.46
C THR A 6 9.69 -6.80 -22.78
N ARG A 7 10.24 -5.84 -23.53
CA ARG A 7 11.02 -4.73 -22.96
C ARG A 7 10.21 -3.89 -21.97
N LYS A 8 8.96 -3.56 -22.32
CA LYS A 8 8.05 -2.84 -21.41
C LYS A 8 7.80 -3.60 -20.12
N ARG A 9 7.49 -4.91 -20.19
CA ARG A 9 7.24 -5.76 -19.01
C ARG A 9 8.45 -5.81 -18.09
N ILE A 10 9.64 -5.99 -18.66
CA ILE A 10 10.91 -5.98 -17.91
C ILE A 10 11.11 -4.63 -17.23
N PHE A 11 10.86 -3.53 -17.94
CA PHE A 11 10.99 -2.19 -17.37
C PHE A 11 9.99 -1.94 -16.22
N VAL A 12 8.72 -2.32 -16.40
CA VAL A 12 7.69 -2.20 -15.34
C VAL A 12 8.12 -2.99 -14.11
N LEU A 13 8.51 -4.25 -14.28
CA LEU A 13 8.95 -5.09 -13.15
C LEU A 13 10.20 -4.51 -12.48
N GLY A 14 11.21 -4.13 -13.27
CA GLY A 14 12.46 -3.56 -12.76
C GLY A 14 12.25 -2.25 -12.02
N SER A 15 11.41 -1.35 -12.54
CA SER A 15 11.09 -0.08 -11.87
C SER A 15 10.28 -0.28 -10.59
N VAL A 16 9.33 -1.23 -10.56
CA VAL A 16 8.59 -1.55 -9.33
C VAL A 16 9.53 -2.06 -8.23
N LEU A 17 10.43 -2.99 -8.56
CA LEU A 17 11.41 -3.50 -7.60
C LEU A 17 12.36 -2.39 -7.13
N PHE A 18 12.89 -1.60 -8.05
CA PHE A 18 13.78 -0.50 -7.73
C PHE A 18 13.13 0.55 -6.81
N LEU A 19 11.92 1.00 -7.16
CA LEU A 19 11.18 1.98 -6.35
C LEU A 19 10.81 1.40 -4.98
N THR A 20 10.44 0.11 -4.91
CA THR A 20 10.17 -0.57 -3.64
C THR A 20 11.42 -0.63 -2.75
N ILE A 21 12.60 -0.91 -3.33
CA ILE A 21 13.87 -0.93 -2.59
C ILE A 21 14.22 0.48 -2.08
N ILE A 22 14.10 1.52 -2.91
CA ILE A 22 14.32 2.91 -2.46
C ILE A 22 13.37 3.25 -1.32
N TYR A 23 12.09 2.90 -1.46
CA TYR A 23 11.10 3.14 -0.42
C TYR A 23 11.45 2.39 0.87
N TYR A 24 11.91 1.14 0.76
CA TYR A 24 12.34 0.36 1.92
C TYR A 24 13.40 1.11 2.73
N PHE A 25 14.49 1.53 2.10
CA PHE A 25 15.59 2.21 2.80
C PHE A 25 15.20 3.60 3.33
N THR A 26 14.36 4.32 2.62
CA THR A 26 14.00 5.70 3.01
C THR A 26 12.83 5.79 3.97
N SER A 27 11.97 4.76 4.02
CA SER A 27 10.62 4.87 4.59
C SER A 27 10.08 3.58 5.23
N LEU A 28 10.81 2.47 5.24
CA LEU A 28 10.37 1.22 5.85
C LEU A 28 11.44 0.53 6.71
N TYR A 29 12.70 0.92 6.59
CA TYR A 29 13.77 0.40 7.44
C TYR A 29 13.73 1.10 8.80
N TYR A 30 13.43 0.32 9.83
CA TYR A 30 13.32 0.79 11.20
C TYR A 30 14.21 0.03 12.17
N ILE A 31 14.50 0.68 13.29
CA ILE A 31 15.12 0.09 14.47
C ILE A 31 14.22 0.33 15.70
N ARG A 32 14.49 -0.40 16.77
CA ARG A 32 13.92 -0.15 18.10
C ARG A 32 15.08 0.17 19.03
N ASP A 33 15.07 1.37 19.60
CA ASP A 33 16.07 1.80 20.57
C ASP A 33 15.37 2.49 21.77
N PRO A 34 15.33 1.85 22.95
CA PRO A 34 15.85 0.51 23.26
C PRO A 34 15.05 -0.61 22.54
N PRO A 35 15.56 -1.86 22.46
CA PRO A 35 14.93 -2.94 21.68
C PRO A 35 13.48 -3.29 22.05
N ASP A 36 13.06 -2.94 23.27
CA ASP A 36 11.71 -3.10 23.82
C ASP A 36 10.82 -1.86 23.58
N SER A 37 11.28 -0.86 22.82
CA SER A 37 10.49 0.32 22.47
C SER A 37 9.22 -0.06 21.73
N VAL A 38 8.12 0.58 22.14
CA VAL A 38 6.81 0.43 21.50
C VAL A 38 6.81 1.11 20.12
N SER A 39 7.50 2.26 20.00
CA SER A 39 7.72 2.94 18.72
C SER A 39 8.86 2.32 17.94
N LYS A 40 8.75 2.37 16.61
CA LYS A 40 9.80 1.99 15.67
C LYS A 40 10.37 3.26 15.06
N ASP A 41 11.69 3.42 15.08
CA ASP A 41 12.33 4.61 14.52
C ASP A 41 12.74 4.37 13.08
N LEU A 42 12.17 5.16 12.16
CA LEU A 42 12.57 5.14 10.75
C LEU A 42 13.99 5.71 10.61
N VAL A 43 14.96 4.83 10.35
CA VAL A 43 16.40 5.15 10.42
C VAL A 43 16.76 6.36 9.54
N PHE A 44 16.31 6.35 8.28
CA PHE A 44 16.63 7.43 7.35
C PHE A 44 15.97 8.76 7.73
N PHE A 45 14.72 8.71 8.22
CA PHE A 45 14.01 9.91 8.66
C PHE A 45 14.68 10.54 9.89
N HIS A 46 15.01 9.72 10.89
CA HIS A 46 15.69 10.17 12.11
C HIS A 46 17.09 10.70 11.80
N TRP A 47 17.82 10.09 10.86
CA TRP A 47 19.10 10.62 10.40
C TRP A 47 19.00 12.03 9.80
N LEU A 48 17.93 12.32 9.05
CA LEU A 48 17.72 13.64 8.44
C LEU A 48 17.17 14.69 9.42
N PHE A 49 16.23 14.29 10.28
CA PHE A 49 15.37 15.23 10.99
C PHE A 49 15.35 15.06 12.52
N GLY A 50 15.94 13.99 13.05
CA GLY A 50 15.84 13.65 14.47
C GLY A 50 16.46 14.67 15.42
N SER A 51 17.41 15.48 14.96
CA SER A 51 18.00 16.58 15.74
C SER A 51 17.25 17.89 15.65
N ILE A 52 16.26 18.01 14.77
CA ILE A 52 15.56 19.26 14.44
C ILE A 52 14.10 19.21 14.87
N ILE A 53 13.47 18.04 14.76
CA ILE A 53 12.08 17.84 15.15
C ILE A 53 12.01 17.60 16.66
N ASP A 54 11.03 18.24 17.30
CA ASP A 54 10.72 18.02 18.71
C ASP A 54 10.48 16.51 18.97
N PRO A 55 11.16 15.88 19.94
CA PRO A 55 11.00 14.47 20.28
C PRO A 55 9.55 14.04 20.51
N TYR A 56 8.69 14.94 20.99
CA TYR A 56 7.27 14.65 21.17
C TYR A 56 6.54 14.41 19.84
N TRP A 57 6.94 15.11 18.77
CA TRP A 57 6.27 15.03 17.46
C TRP A 57 6.98 14.10 16.47
N ILE A 58 8.15 13.57 16.81
CA ILE A 58 8.98 12.81 15.87
C ILE A 58 8.28 11.55 15.34
N ASP A 59 7.54 10.85 16.20
CA ASP A 59 6.77 9.66 15.85
C ASP A 59 5.68 9.97 14.83
N PHE A 60 4.96 11.09 14.97
CA PHE A 60 3.96 11.51 14.00
C PHE A 60 4.60 11.80 12.64
N TRP A 61 5.67 12.62 12.64
CA TRP A 61 6.28 13.09 11.41
C TRP A 61 6.99 12.00 10.61
N GLN A 62 7.54 10.97 11.26
CA GLN A 62 8.15 9.85 10.54
C GLN A 62 7.11 9.07 9.70
N TYR A 63 5.88 8.91 10.19
CA TYR A 63 4.81 8.26 9.42
C TYR A 63 4.25 9.18 8.34
N ILE A 64 4.15 10.49 8.58
CA ILE A 64 3.81 11.45 7.53
C ILE A 64 4.85 11.42 6.40
N TRP A 65 6.14 11.34 6.75
CA TRP A 65 7.23 11.14 5.79
C TRP A 65 7.04 9.85 5.01
N GLN A 66 6.76 8.74 5.70
CA GLN A 66 6.49 7.45 5.06
C GLN A 66 5.34 7.55 4.03
N PHE A 67 4.23 8.19 4.40
CA PHE A 67 3.07 8.34 3.51
C PHE A 67 3.39 9.24 2.31
N PHE A 68 4.12 10.32 2.55
CA PHE A 68 4.57 11.21 1.49
C PHE A 68 5.51 10.52 0.51
N MET A 69 6.46 9.72 1.00
CA MET A 69 7.39 8.97 0.16
C MET A 69 6.67 7.89 -0.66
N ALA A 70 5.66 7.24 -0.11
CA ALA A 70 4.83 6.30 -0.87
C ALA A 70 4.07 7.04 -1.98
N PHE A 71 3.48 8.20 -1.69
CA PHE A 71 2.85 9.02 -2.73
C PHE A 71 3.84 9.42 -3.82
N LEU A 72 5.03 9.91 -3.46
CA LEU A 72 6.01 10.36 -4.43
C LEU A 72 6.55 9.19 -5.27
N LEU A 73 7.06 8.14 -4.63
CA LEU A 73 7.73 7.03 -5.30
C LEU A 73 6.75 6.05 -5.94
N PHE A 74 5.58 5.83 -5.36
CA PHE A 74 4.64 4.82 -5.83
C PHE A 74 3.49 5.38 -6.65
N LEU A 75 3.13 6.66 -6.52
CA LEU A 75 2.14 7.31 -7.39
C LEU A 75 2.78 8.19 -8.46
N ILE A 76 3.51 9.23 -8.03
CA ILE A 76 3.97 10.28 -8.93
C ILE A 76 4.99 9.72 -9.92
N VAL A 77 6.03 9.02 -9.47
CA VAL A 77 7.07 8.48 -10.37
C VAL A 77 6.46 7.53 -11.42
N PRO A 78 5.62 6.52 -11.08
CA PRO A 78 5.05 5.65 -12.09
C PRO A 78 4.02 6.34 -13.00
N MET A 79 3.36 7.43 -12.56
CA MET A 79 2.56 8.28 -13.45
C MET A 79 3.43 9.03 -14.47
N LEU A 80 4.62 9.49 -14.09
CA LEU A 80 5.56 10.21 -14.95
C LEU A 80 6.20 9.27 -15.98
N ILE A 81 6.85 8.19 -15.54
CA ILE A 81 6.47 6.83 -15.96
C ILE A 81 5.71 6.66 -17.28
N ILE A 82 4.43 6.33 -17.07
CA ILE A 82 3.41 6.12 -18.08
C ILE A 82 3.35 7.28 -19.08
N LYS A 83 3.32 8.52 -18.59
CA LYS A 83 3.06 9.70 -19.43
C LYS A 83 4.22 10.03 -20.37
N TYR A 84 5.45 10.03 -19.87
CA TYR A 84 6.60 10.57 -20.60
C TYR A 84 7.49 9.50 -21.23
N TYR A 85 7.63 8.33 -20.59
CA TYR A 85 8.44 7.25 -21.12
C TYR A 85 7.61 6.30 -22.01
N PHE A 86 6.51 5.77 -21.49
CA PHE A 86 5.63 4.89 -22.28
C PHE A 86 4.72 5.66 -23.25
N LYS A 87 4.44 6.94 -22.96
CA LYS A 87 3.53 7.80 -23.74
C LYS A 87 2.13 7.20 -23.85
N GLU A 88 1.65 6.63 -22.74
CA GLU A 88 0.35 5.97 -22.65
C GLU A 88 -0.61 6.75 -21.74
N GLU A 89 -1.90 6.42 -21.81
CA GLU A 89 -2.90 7.02 -20.94
C GLU A 89 -2.91 6.35 -19.57
N GLN A 90 -2.92 7.15 -18.50
CA GLN A 90 -3.07 6.66 -17.12
C GLN A 90 -4.34 5.83 -16.92
N LYS A 91 -5.39 6.10 -17.70
CA LYS A 91 -6.62 5.30 -17.70
C LYS A 91 -6.32 3.84 -17.99
N GLU A 92 -5.36 3.50 -18.85
CA GLU A 92 -4.98 2.10 -19.16
C GLU A 92 -4.39 1.37 -17.95
N TYR A 93 -3.97 2.12 -16.93
CA TYR A 93 -3.43 1.64 -15.66
C TYR A 93 -4.44 1.76 -14.52
N GLY A 94 -5.74 1.61 -14.81
CA GLY A 94 -6.76 1.53 -13.77
C GLY A 94 -7.20 2.87 -13.16
N PHE A 95 -6.72 4.03 -13.64
CA PHE A 95 -7.30 5.34 -13.33
C PHE A 95 -8.63 5.56 -14.05
N ARG A 96 -9.59 4.71 -13.75
CA ARG A 96 -10.95 4.75 -14.29
C ARG A 96 -11.91 4.13 -13.28
N TRP A 97 -13.18 4.47 -13.38
CA TRP A 97 -14.22 3.84 -12.56
C TRP A 97 -14.45 2.37 -12.89
N GLY A 98 -14.00 1.92 -14.06
CA GLY A 98 -14.07 0.51 -14.47
C GLY A 98 -15.50 -0.03 -14.54
N HIS A 99 -15.67 -1.32 -14.25
CA HIS A 99 -16.97 -1.99 -14.24
C HIS A 99 -17.77 -1.62 -12.98
N LYS A 100 -18.49 -0.50 -13.03
CA LYS A 100 -19.13 0.13 -11.85
C LYS A 100 -19.98 -0.82 -11.00
N LYS A 101 -20.89 -1.61 -11.61
CA LYS A 101 -21.74 -2.54 -10.85
C LYS A 101 -20.91 -3.60 -10.11
N PHE A 102 -19.91 -4.16 -10.79
CA PHE A 102 -19.01 -5.15 -10.21
C PHE A 102 -18.21 -4.55 -9.05
N ASN A 103 -17.59 -3.39 -9.27
CA ASN A 103 -16.79 -2.73 -8.24
C ASN A 103 -17.64 -2.31 -7.04
N LEU A 104 -18.89 -1.86 -7.25
CA LEU A 104 -19.81 -1.49 -6.18
C LEU A 104 -20.14 -2.69 -5.30
N VAL A 105 -20.56 -3.80 -5.90
CA VAL A 105 -20.90 -5.02 -5.16
C VAL A 105 -19.73 -5.49 -4.32
N TRP A 106 -18.52 -5.55 -4.90
CA TRP A 106 -17.34 -5.97 -4.16
C TRP A 106 -16.86 -4.96 -3.11
N THR A 107 -17.11 -3.66 -3.32
CA THR A 107 -16.85 -2.64 -2.30
C THR A 107 -17.76 -2.86 -1.09
N LEU A 108 -19.06 -3.09 -1.33
CA LEU A 108 -20.03 -3.35 -0.26
C LEU A 108 -19.72 -4.65 0.48
N ILE A 109 -19.32 -5.72 -0.24
CA ILE A 109 -18.86 -6.97 0.39
C ILE A 109 -17.64 -6.70 1.27
N GLY A 110 -16.63 -5.98 0.77
CA GLY A 110 -15.44 -5.64 1.54
C GLY A 110 -15.80 -4.87 2.82
N ILE A 111 -16.67 -3.87 2.72
CA ILE A 111 -17.16 -3.10 3.87
C ILE A 111 -17.88 -4.00 4.87
N ALA A 112 -18.76 -4.90 4.40
CA ALA A 112 -19.50 -5.81 5.26
C ALA A 112 -18.59 -6.81 6.01
N LEU A 113 -17.39 -7.08 5.49
CA LEU A 113 -16.40 -7.95 6.12
C LEU A 113 -15.48 -7.22 7.12
N LEU A 114 -15.48 -5.88 7.15
CA LEU A 114 -14.64 -5.10 8.07
C LEU A 114 -14.80 -5.45 9.55
N PRO A 115 -16.01 -5.72 10.08
CA PRO A 115 -16.18 -6.10 11.48
C PRO A 115 -15.36 -7.34 11.88
N ALA A 116 -15.10 -8.26 10.94
CA ALA A 116 -14.29 -9.45 11.22
C ALA A 116 -12.83 -9.10 11.59
N PHE A 117 -12.34 -7.93 11.19
CA PHE A 117 -10.98 -7.47 11.50
C PHE A 117 -10.84 -6.88 12.91
N PHE A 118 -11.94 -6.49 13.57
CA PHE A 118 -11.91 -6.03 14.97
C PHE A 118 -11.67 -7.16 15.98
N PHE A 119 -12.02 -8.40 15.63
CA PHE A 119 -11.84 -9.57 16.49
C PHE A 119 -10.46 -10.22 16.35
N LEU A 120 -9.52 -9.56 15.66
CA LEU A 120 -8.15 -10.01 15.59
C LEU A 120 -7.48 -9.71 16.94
N THR A 121 -7.49 -10.70 17.83
CA THR A 121 -6.86 -10.64 19.17
C THR A 121 -5.36 -10.93 19.11
N ASP A 122 -4.67 -10.47 18.06
CA ASP A 122 -3.24 -10.67 17.90
C ASP A 122 -2.46 -9.61 18.72
N PRO A 123 -1.70 -10.03 19.75
CA PRO A 123 -0.93 -9.10 20.57
C PRO A 123 0.10 -8.30 19.77
N GLU A 124 0.69 -8.87 18.71
CA GLU A 124 1.67 -8.15 17.89
C GLU A 124 1.03 -7.02 17.08
N LEU A 125 -0.19 -7.24 16.58
CA LEU A 125 -0.98 -6.20 15.93
C LEU A 125 -1.36 -5.08 16.91
N ALA A 126 -1.75 -5.43 18.14
CA ALA A 126 -2.08 -4.43 19.16
C ALA A 126 -0.87 -3.56 19.57
N ILE A 127 0.35 -4.10 19.47
CA ILE A 127 1.59 -3.33 19.67
C ILE A 127 1.90 -2.47 18.44
N GLU A 128 1.69 -2.97 17.23
CA GLU A 128 1.98 -2.24 15.99
C GLU A 128 1.07 -1.02 15.83
N TYR A 129 -0.23 -1.15 16.16
CA TYR A 129 -1.21 -0.09 15.93
C TYR A 129 -1.65 0.64 17.22
N PRO A 130 -2.18 1.87 17.14
CA PRO A 130 -2.11 2.76 15.98
C PRO A 130 -0.67 2.98 15.54
N LEU A 131 -0.45 3.21 14.23
CA LEU A 131 0.91 3.32 13.69
C LEU A 131 1.72 4.38 14.45
N THR A 132 1.20 5.60 14.49
CA THR A 132 1.71 6.62 15.41
C THR A 132 1.04 6.45 16.77
N LYS A 133 1.79 6.57 17.86
CA LYS A 133 1.25 6.39 19.22
C LYS A 133 0.61 7.66 19.78
N ILE A 134 0.98 8.83 19.25
CA ILE A 134 0.45 10.13 19.70
C ILE A 134 -1.07 10.26 19.52
N VAL A 135 -1.67 9.54 18.56
CA VAL A 135 -3.12 9.61 18.30
C VAL A 135 -3.94 8.87 19.36
N ALA A 136 -3.30 8.06 20.21
CA ALA A 136 -3.93 7.38 21.34
C ALA A 136 -3.99 8.26 22.60
N GLU A 137 -3.33 9.42 22.60
CA GLU A 137 -3.36 10.33 23.75
C GLU A 137 -4.75 10.98 23.93
N PRO A 138 -5.14 11.30 25.18
CA PRO A 138 -6.36 12.05 25.45
C PRO A 138 -6.43 13.36 24.65
N ASP A 139 -7.64 13.74 24.22
CA ASP A 139 -7.93 14.98 23.48
C ASP A 139 -7.22 15.14 22.12
N LYS A 140 -6.69 14.05 21.53
CA LYS A 140 -6.02 14.05 20.21
C LYS A 140 -6.86 13.50 19.05
N LEU A 141 -8.19 13.47 19.17
CA LEU A 141 -9.08 12.98 18.10
C LEU A 141 -8.83 13.69 16.75
N TRP A 142 -8.50 14.98 16.78
CA TRP A 142 -8.18 15.74 15.57
C TRP A 142 -6.91 15.22 14.87
N LEU A 143 -5.88 14.80 15.62
CA LEU A 143 -4.68 14.17 15.06
C LEU A 143 -5.02 12.82 14.45
N PHE A 144 -5.86 12.02 15.12
CA PHE A 144 -6.32 10.74 14.57
C PHE A 144 -6.99 10.93 13.21
N ILE A 145 -7.86 11.94 13.08
CA ILE A 145 -8.54 12.26 11.82
C ILE A 145 -7.53 12.68 10.75
N ILE A 146 -6.65 13.63 11.05
CA ILE A 146 -5.62 14.10 10.09
C ILE A 146 -4.72 12.94 9.67
N PHE A 147 -4.26 12.13 10.62
CA PHE A 147 -3.39 10.99 10.37
C PHE A 147 -4.05 10.02 9.39
N ASN A 148 -5.29 9.59 9.64
CA ASN A 148 -5.98 8.66 8.75
C ASN A 148 -6.28 9.27 7.36
N LEU A 149 -6.60 10.57 7.29
CA LEU A 149 -6.73 11.27 6.00
C LEU A 149 -5.42 11.27 5.20
N THR A 150 -4.28 11.48 5.87
CA THR A 150 -2.96 11.35 5.21
C THR A 150 -2.60 9.90 4.89
N TYR A 151 -3.06 8.94 5.70
CA TYR A 151 -2.86 7.52 5.46
C TYR A 151 -3.60 7.03 4.21
N PHE A 152 -4.73 7.65 3.87
CA PHE A 152 -5.37 7.42 2.57
C PHE A 152 -4.45 7.73 1.39
N VAL A 153 -3.63 8.79 1.50
CA VAL A 153 -2.66 9.18 0.46
C VAL A 153 -1.59 8.11 0.27
N TYR A 154 -1.12 7.49 1.36
CA TYR A 154 -0.25 6.33 1.31
C TYR A 154 -0.88 5.18 0.52
N TYR A 155 -2.13 4.82 0.83
CA TYR A 155 -2.80 3.72 0.15
C TYR A 155 -3.05 3.98 -1.34
N ILE A 156 -3.28 5.23 -1.74
CA ILE A 156 -3.36 5.58 -3.18
C ILE A 156 -2.05 5.21 -3.88
N GLY A 157 -0.91 5.60 -3.33
CA GLY A 157 0.40 5.27 -3.90
C GLY A 157 0.68 3.77 -3.88
N TYR A 158 0.50 3.14 -2.72
CA TYR A 158 0.73 1.71 -2.51
C TYR A 158 -0.12 0.85 -3.47
N GLU A 159 -1.43 1.08 -3.54
CA GLU A 159 -2.29 0.33 -4.44
C GLU A 159 -2.02 0.65 -5.90
N PHE A 160 -1.65 1.89 -6.20
CA PHE A 160 -1.32 2.25 -7.57
C PHE A 160 -0.10 1.48 -8.09
N ILE A 161 1.02 1.44 -7.36
CA ILE A 161 2.21 0.76 -7.88
C ILE A 161 2.00 -0.75 -8.04
N TYR A 162 1.38 -1.40 -7.05
CA TYR A 162 1.29 -2.87 -7.02
C TYR A 162 0.08 -3.44 -7.75
N ARG A 163 -1.09 -2.77 -7.72
CA ARG A 163 -2.31 -3.26 -8.38
C ARG A 163 -2.56 -2.62 -9.73
N ALA A 164 -2.14 -1.37 -9.92
CA ALA A 164 -2.34 -0.68 -11.18
C ALA A 164 -1.10 -0.74 -12.09
N TYR A 165 -0.03 -0.01 -11.75
CA TYR A 165 1.17 0.11 -12.57
C TYR A 165 1.78 -1.25 -12.91
N LEU A 166 2.01 -2.09 -11.90
CA LEU A 166 2.55 -3.45 -12.10
C LEU A 166 1.59 -4.33 -12.91
N GLN A 167 0.34 -4.49 -12.49
CA GLN A 167 -0.54 -5.49 -13.13
C GLN A 167 -0.95 -5.09 -14.54
N PHE A 168 -1.41 -3.85 -14.75
CA PHE A 168 -1.77 -3.38 -16.09
C PHE A 168 -0.55 -3.17 -16.98
N GLY A 169 0.62 -2.84 -16.40
CA GLY A 169 1.88 -2.76 -17.15
C GLY A 169 2.40 -4.11 -17.62
N LEU A 170 2.09 -5.19 -16.88
CA LEU A 170 2.38 -6.56 -17.30
C LEU A 170 1.28 -7.15 -18.20
N GLU A 171 0.04 -6.69 -18.07
CA GLU A 171 -1.08 -7.13 -18.89
C GLU A 171 -0.92 -6.68 -20.35
N LYS A 172 -1.12 -7.59 -21.29
CA LYS A 172 -1.28 -7.26 -22.71
C LYS A 172 -2.74 -7.54 -23.09
N LYS A 173 -3.37 -6.64 -23.85
CA LYS A 173 -4.76 -6.82 -24.34
C LYS A 173 -4.97 -8.15 -25.07
N GLU A 174 -3.93 -8.69 -25.71
CA GLU A 174 -3.95 -9.99 -26.40
C GLU A 174 -3.64 -11.19 -25.47
N ASP A 175 -2.97 -10.99 -24.33
CA ASP A 175 -2.58 -12.05 -23.38
C ASP A 175 -3.60 -12.24 -22.25
N LEU A 176 -4.90 -12.11 -22.54
CA LEU A 176 -5.97 -12.34 -21.55
C LEU A 176 -6.19 -13.83 -21.23
N SER A 177 -5.20 -14.69 -21.50
CA SER A 177 -5.27 -16.09 -21.12
C SER A 177 -5.33 -16.21 -19.59
N LYS A 178 -6.10 -17.19 -19.10
CA LYS A 178 -6.21 -17.46 -17.65
C LYS A 178 -4.84 -17.65 -17.00
N LYS A 179 -3.89 -18.29 -17.70
CA LYS A 179 -2.52 -18.51 -17.21
C LYS A 179 -1.75 -17.21 -17.01
N ALA A 180 -1.81 -16.30 -17.98
CA ALA A 180 -1.13 -15.01 -17.88
C ALA A 180 -1.68 -14.15 -16.72
N ILE A 181 -3.00 -14.13 -16.55
CA ILE A 181 -3.66 -13.43 -15.44
C ILE A 181 -3.19 -14.00 -14.10
N ILE A 182 -3.14 -15.32 -13.94
CA ILE A 182 -2.64 -15.97 -12.72
C ILE A 182 -1.20 -15.56 -12.45
N VAL A 183 -0.32 -15.58 -13.45
CA VAL A 183 1.09 -15.18 -13.29
C VAL A 183 1.22 -13.72 -12.86
N ILE A 184 0.48 -12.80 -13.48
CA ILE A 184 0.51 -11.37 -13.12
C ILE A 184 0.06 -11.17 -11.67
N ILE A 185 -1.02 -11.85 -11.27
CA ILE A 185 -1.53 -11.80 -9.90
C ILE A 185 -0.50 -12.40 -8.94
N SER A 186 0.10 -13.55 -9.26
CA SER A 186 1.12 -14.18 -8.42
C SER A 186 2.34 -13.27 -8.21
N ILE A 187 2.86 -12.63 -9.27
CA ILE A 187 3.98 -11.69 -9.16
C ILE A 187 3.61 -10.52 -8.24
N SER A 188 2.44 -9.92 -8.47
CA SER A 188 1.96 -8.81 -7.64
C SER A 188 1.78 -9.23 -6.17
N THR A 189 1.19 -10.39 -5.91
CA THR A 189 1.02 -10.95 -4.57
C THR A 189 2.35 -11.17 -3.88
N ILE A 190 3.29 -11.88 -4.54
CA ILE A 190 4.62 -12.18 -3.97
C ILE A 190 5.34 -10.90 -3.56
N ILE A 191 5.39 -9.90 -4.44
CA ILE A 191 6.04 -8.62 -4.15
C ILE A 191 5.34 -7.93 -2.97
N THR A 192 4.00 -7.89 -2.94
CA THR A 192 3.28 -7.26 -1.82
C THR A 192 3.40 -8.04 -0.51
N THR A 193 3.51 -9.37 -0.53
CA THR A 193 3.76 -10.16 0.69
C THR A 193 5.17 -9.88 1.23
N LEU A 194 6.18 -9.84 0.35
CA LEU A 194 7.55 -9.51 0.74
C LEU A 194 7.67 -8.09 1.29
N PHE A 195 6.84 -7.15 0.80
CA PHE A 195 6.79 -5.80 1.36
C PHE A 195 6.40 -5.76 2.85
N HIS A 196 5.66 -6.76 3.34
CA HIS A 196 5.25 -6.84 4.75
C HIS A 196 6.29 -7.51 5.65
N ILE A 197 7.49 -7.86 5.15
CA ILE A 197 8.55 -8.41 6.01
C ILE A 197 8.86 -7.42 7.14
N GLY A 198 8.81 -7.92 8.38
CA GLY A 198 8.99 -7.13 9.60
C GLY A 198 7.69 -6.64 10.25
N LYS A 199 6.55 -6.77 9.57
CA LYS A 199 5.21 -6.61 10.16
C LYS A 199 4.81 -7.85 10.97
N PRO A 200 3.81 -7.74 11.86
CA PRO A 200 3.23 -8.89 12.55
C PRO A 200 2.90 -10.04 11.60
N LEU A 201 3.10 -11.29 12.05
CA LEU A 201 2.95 -12.46 11.19
C LEU A 201 1.55 -12.54 10.56
N THR A 202 0.51 -12.14 11.31
CA THR A 202 -0.87 -12.09 10.83
C THR A 202 -1.03 -11.19 9.61
N GLU A 203 -0.33 -10.04 9.54
CA GLU A 203 -0.35 -9.17 8.36
C GLU A 203 0.31 -9.83 7.16
N ILE A 204 1.42 -10.53 7.36
CA ILE A 204 2.14 -11.21 6.27
C ILE A 204 1.26 -12.33 5.67
N ILE A 205 0.63 -13.14 6.54
CA ILE A 205 -0.29 -14.20 6.13
C ILE A 205 -1.51 -13.61 5.43
N ALA A 206 -2.10 -12.54 5.98
CA ALA A 206 -3.24 -11.85 5.37
C ALA A 206 -2.87 -11.27 4.00
N ALA A 207 -1.70 -10.65 3.85
CA ALA A 207 -1.20 -10.13 2.57
C ALA A 207 -1.05 -11.24 1.52
N ALA A 208 -0.53 -12.41 1.91
CA ALA A 208 -0.41 -13.58 1.03
C ALA A 208 -1.77 -14.15 0.63
N ALA A 209 -2.73 -14.23 1.56
CA ALA A 209 -4.05 -14.79 1.33
C ALA A 209 -4.98 -13.86 0.53
N ILE A 210 -4.96 -12.55 0.84
CA ILE A 210 -5.85 -11.54 0.25
C ILE A 210 -5.26 -10.96 -1.04
N GLY A 211 -3.93 -10.93 -1.19
CA GLY A 211 -3.25 -10.41 -2.38
C GLY A 211 -3.81 -10.94 -3.72
N PRO A 212 -4.06 -12.26 -3.88
CA PRO A 212 -4.67 -12.80 -5.09
C PRO A 212 -6.07 -12.25 -5.37
N LEU A 213 -6.89 -12.08 -4.33
CA LEU A 213 -8.23 -11.50 -4.45
C LEU A 213 -8.13 -10.04 -4.91
N PHE A 214 -7.24 -9.24 -4.32
CA PHE A 214 -7.07 -7.83 -4.69
C PHE A 214 -6.58 -7.68 -6.14
N GLY A 215 -5.63 -8.52 -6.56
CA GLY A 215 -5.19 -8.53 -7.96
C GLY A 215 -6.32 -8.91 -8.91
N TRP A 216 -7.08 -9.95 -8.60
CA TRP A 216 -8.23 -10.34 -9.41
C TRP A 216 -9.30 -9.25 -9.49
N LEU A 217 -9.67 -8.64 -8.37
CA LEU A 217 -10.66 -7.56 -8.31
C LEU A 217 -10.21 -6.36 -9.16
N THR A 218 -8.93 -6.01 -9.11
CA THR A 218 -8.38 -4.88 -9.89
C THR A 218 -8.43 -5.15 -11.40
N LEU A 219 -7.94 -6.30 -11.85
CA LEU A 219 -7.94 -6.66 -13.27
C LEU A 219 -9.36 -6.87 -13.82
N LYS A 220 -10.23 -7.55 -13.05
CA LYS A 220 -11.62 -7.80 -13.45
C LYS A 220 -12.46 -6.52 -13.41
N GLY A 221 -12.26 -5.70 -12.39
CA GLY A 221 -12.93 -4.42 -12.19
C GLY A 221 -12.40 -3.29 -13.07
N ARG A 222 -11.20 -3.46 -13.66
CA ARG A 222 -10.48 -2.47 -14.47
C ARG A 222 -10.21 -1.17 -13.72
N SER A 223 -9.99 -1.25 -12.41
CA SER A 223 -9.88 -0.10 -11.51
C SER A 223 -9.14 -0.50 -10.24
N PHE A 224 -8.13 0.27 -9.83
CA PHE A 224 -7.51 0.12 -8.51
C PHE A 224 -8.20 1.01 -7.45
N ILE A 225 -8.89 2.08 -7.89
CA ILE A 225 -9.57 3.08 -7.04
C ILE A 225 -10.64 2.42 -6.15
N TRP A 226 -11.29 1.39 -6.66
CA TRP A 226 -12.32 0.61 -5.98
C TRP A 226 -12.51 -0.71 -6.74
N PRO A 227 -12.76 -1.82 -6.04
CA PRO A 227 -13.00 -1.93 -4.59
C PRO A 227 -11.72 -1.89 -3.72
N VAL A 228 -10.56 -2.16 -4.31
CA VAL A 228 -9.35 -2.52 -3.56
C VAL A 228 -8.82 -1.39 -2.68
N LEU A 229 -8.59 -0.19 -3.23
CA LEU A 229 -8.11 0.95 -2.45
C LEU A 229 -9.03 1.28 -1.26
N ILE A 230 -10.35 1.29 -1.48
CA ILE A 230 -11.32 1.54 -0.42
C ILE A 230 -11.18 0.49 0.68
N PHE A 231 -11.20 -0.78 0.30
CA PHE A 231 -11.17 -1.85 1.28
C PHE A 231 -9.85 -1.89 2.05
N HIS A 232 -8.71 -1.72 1.38
CA HIS A 232 -7.41 -1.71 2.03
C HIS A 232 -7.23 -0.53 2.98
N TYR A 233 -7.68 0.67 2.57
CA TYR A 233 -7.68 1.84 3.44
C TYR A 233 -8.52 1.63 4.70
N LEU A 234 -9.71 1.03 4.55
CA LEU A 234 -10.59 0.75 5.68
C LEU A 234 -9.98 -0.29 6.64
N ILE A 235 -9.28 -1.31 6.14
CA ILE A 235 -8.51 -2.23 6.99
C ILE A 235 -7.44 -1.46 7.77
N GLY A 236 -6.74 -0.52 7.14
CA GLY A 236 -5.75 0.35 7.81
C GLY A 236 -6.36 1.21 8.92
N ILE A 237 -7.55 1.79 8.69
CA ILE A 237 -8.28 2.53 9.72
C ILE A 237 -8.69 1.60 10.88
N VAL A 238 -9.21 0.40 10.56
CA VAL A 238 -9.57 -0.61 11.58
C VAL A 238 -8.36 -0.95 12.45
N GLY A 239 -7.19 -1.13 11.84
CA GLY A 239 -5.94 -1.31 12.57
C GLY A 239 -5.66 -0.17 13.55
N ASN A 240 -5.80 1.09 13.11
CA ASN A 240 -5.55 2.25 13.96
C ASN A 240 -6.60 2.47 15.07
N ILE A 241 -7.86 2.10 14.86
CA ILE A 241 -8.95 2.34 15.81
C ILE A 241 -9.13 1.19 16.81
N ALA A 242 -8.90 -0.07 16.42
CA ALA A 242 -9.19 -1.23 17.26
C ALA A 242 -8.46 -1.22 18.62
N PRO A 243 -7.19 -0.77 18.72
CA PRO A 243 -6.50 -0.64 20.01
C PRO A 243 -7.00 0.50 20.90
N LEU A 244 -7.89 1.37 20.39
CA LEU A 244 -8.42 2.54 21.10
C LEU A 244 -9.82 2.29 21.71
N LEU A 245 -10.40 1.11 21.48
CA LEU A 245 -11.73 0.70 21.98
C LEU A 245 -11.59 -0.22 23.19
#